data_AF-A0AAP2HPS5-F1
#
_entry.id   AF-A0AAP2HPS5-F1
#
_cell.length_a   1.000
_cell.length_b   1.000
_cell.length_c   1.000
_cell.angle_alpha   90.00
_cell.angle_beta   90.00
_cell.angle_gamma   90.00
#
_symmetry.space_group_name_H-M   'P 1'
#
loop_
_entity.id
_entity.type
_entity.pdbx_description
1 polymer ?
#
loop_
_entity_poly.entity_id
_entity_poly.type
_entity_poly.pdbx_seq_one_letter_code
_entity_poly.pdbx_strand_id
1 'polypeptide(L)'
;MTPLPDDIETAPGLYMVGYTLDYAHRVVVGVRAASADEAGRLARAAFDAGTLWDDTPDVPLLYDDYEELDGQTLRFDATAVVAWPVEHASARMSRVHASAHRLLTLARLVDSRLPAAPAIEAWHPEALVPTTLTAREVRELRALLATLDRR
;
A
#
# COMPACT_ATOMS: atom_id res chain seq x y z
N MET A 1 -54.04 -23.46 25.51
CA MET A 1 -53.23 -23.22 24.31
C MET A 1 -52.85 -21.74 24.33
N THR A 2 -51.74 -21.43 25.00
CA THR A 2 -51.24 -20.06 25.15
C THR A 2 -50.29 -19.80 23.98
N PRO A 3 -50.40 -18.69 23.23
CA PRO A 3 -49.51 -18.45 22.11
C PRO A 3 -48.10 -18.19 22.65
N LEU A 4 -47.11 -18.84 22.04
CA LEU A 4 -45.70 -18.47 22.18
C LEU A 4 -45.51 -17.12 21.48
N PRO A 5 -44.78 -16.16 22.07
CA PRO A 5 -44.37 -14.97 21.35
C PRO A 5 -43.29 -15.38 20.33
N ASP A 6 -43.70 -15.46 19.06
CA ASP A 6 -42.78 -15.43 17.92
C ASP A 6 -42.17 -14.03 17.78
N ASP A 7 -40.90 -14.04 17.41
CA ASP A 7 -40.15 -12.98 16.76
C ASP A 7 -39.87 -11.70 17.56
N ILE A 8 -38.94 -11.79 18.53
CA ILE A 8 -38.03 -10.66 18.76
C ILE A 8 -37.07 -10.64 17.57
N GLU A 9 -37.45 -9.91 16.52
CA GLU A 9 -36.53 -9.46 15.48
C GLU A 9 -35.36 -8.75 16.18
N THR A 10 -34.26 -9.48 16.33
CA THR A 10 -33.13 -9.03 17.13
C THR A 10 -32.44 -7.95 16.32
N ALA A 11 -32.58 -6.69 16.75
CA ALA A 11 -31.94 -5.56 16.07
C ALA A 11 -30.47 -5.91 15.77
N PRO A 12 -29.97 -5.63 14.55
CA PRO A 12 -28.65 -6.07 14.15
C PRO A 12 -27.58 -5.50 15.09
N GLY A 13 -26.86 -6.40 15.77
CA GLY A 13 -25.74 -6.05 16.63
C GLY A 13 -24.48 -5.64 15.83
N LEU A 14 -23.53 -4.99 16.50
CA LEU A 14 -22.22 -4.70 15.92
C LEU A 14 -21.28 -5.89 16.18
N TYR A 15 -20.47 -6.27 15.19
CA TYR A 15 -19.52 -7.38 15.27
C TYR A 15 -18.17 -7.03 14.67
N MET A 16 -17.09 -7.24 15.41
CA MET A 16 -15.74 -7.22 14.84
C MET A 16 -15.49 -8.56 14.17
N VAL A 17 -15.13 -8.53 12.88
CA VAL A 17 -14.84 -9.73 12.10
C VAL A 17 -13.37 -9.72 11.70
N GLY A 18 -12.67 -10.82 11.97
CA GLY A 18 -11.26 -10.96 11.66
C GLY A 18 -10.92 -12.37 11.18
N TYR A 19 -9.76 -12.48 10.54
CA TYR A 19 -9.12 -13.74 10.21
C TYR A 19 -7.61 -13.57 10.37
N THR A 20 -6.87 -14.67 10.37
CA THR A 20 -5.41 -14.66 10.38
C THR A 20 -4.92 -15.71 9.38
N LEU A 21 -3.85 -15.36 8.67
CA LEU A 21 -3.14 -16.22 7.73
C LEU A 21 -1.65 -16.09 7.98
N ASP A 22 -0.95 -17.23 7.91
CA ASP A 22 0.50 -17.29 7.94
C ASP A 22 1.04 -17.05 6.52
N TYR A 23 2.05 -16.18 6.43
CA TYR A 23 2.75 -15.88 5.19
C TYR A 23 4.25 -16.14 5.36
N ALA A 24 4.90 -16.64 4.30
CA ALA A 24 6.35 -16.61 4.18
C ALA A 24 6.76 -15.30 3.47
N HIS A 25 7.54 -14.46 4.14
CA HIS A 25 8.19 -13.33 3.48
C HIS A 25 9.39 -13.83 2.68
N ARG A 26 9.33 -13.73 1.35
CA ARG A 26 10.39 -14.19 0.47
C ARG A 26 11.02 -12.98 -0.20
N VAL A 27 12.35 -12.88 -0.02
CA VAL A 27 13.17 -11.83 -0.63
C VAL A 27 14.31 -12.48 -1.40
N VAL A 28 14.53 -12.01 -2.63
CA VAL A 28 15.65 -12.44 -3.49
C VAL A 28 16.34 -11.19 -4.02
N VAL A 29 17.66 -11.12 -3.84
CA VAL A 29 18.50 -10.04 -4.37
C VAL A 29 19.56 -10.59 -5.32
N GLY A 30 19.99 -9.78 -6.27
CA GLY A 30 21.21 -10.05 -7.03
C GLY A 30 22.44 -9.72 -6.20
N VAL A 31 23.50 -10.52 -6.29
CA VAL A 31 24.80 -10.20 -5.69
C VAL A 31 25.90 -10.63 -6.64
N ARG A 32 26.83 -9.72 -6.95
CA ARG A 32 28.07 -10.06 -7.65
C ARG A 32 29.13 -10.48 -6.64
N ALA A 33 29.57 -11.72 -6.72
CA ALA A 33 30.59 -12.28 -5.83
C ALA A 33 31.40 -13.35 -6.55
N ALA A 34 32.59 -13.68 -6.05
CA ALA A 34 33.42 -14.75 -6.58
C ALA A 34 32.95 -16.15 -6.13
N SER A 35 32.06 -16.22 -5.13
CA SER A 35 31.49 -17.48 -4.63
C SER A 35 30.12 -17.30 -3.95
N ALA A 36 29.39 -18.39 -3.74
CA ALA A 36 28.12 -18.38 -3.02
C ALA A 36 28.27 -17.93 -1.56
N ASP A 37 29.33 -18.38 -0.88
CA ASP A 37 29.61 -17.98 0.51
C ASP A 37 29.87 -16.48 0.62
N GLU A 38 30.64 -15.92 -0.34
CA GLU A 38 30.87 -14.49 -0.40
C GLU A 38 29.57 -13.73 -0.71
N ALA A 39 28.74 -14.22 -1.64
CA ALA A 39 27.44 -13.62 -1.92
C ALA A 39 26.55 -13.57 -0.67
N GLY A 40 26.51 -14.66 0.10
CA GLY A 40 25.76 -14.72 1.37
C GLY A 40 26.29 -13.72 2.40
N ARG A 41 27.61 -13.58 2.53
CA ARG A 41 28.22 -12.57 3.44
C ARG A 41 27.89 -11.15 3.01
N LEU A 42 27.96 -10.84 1.71
CA LEU A 42 27.64 -9.51 1.19
C LEU A 42 26.16 -9.16 1.40
N ALA A 43 25.25 -10.09 1.09
CA ALA A 43 23.82 -9.90 1.34
C ALA A 43 23.53 -9.70 2.84
N ARG A 44 24.19 -10.47 3.72
CA ARG A 44 24.05 -10.31 5.16
C ARG A 44 24.54 -8.94 5.65
N ALA A 45 25.69 -8.48 5.16
CA ALA A 45 26.22 -7.17 5.51
C ALA A 45 25.28 -6.04 5.06
N ALA A 46 24.70 -6.14 3.86
CA ALA A 46 23.71 -5.18 3.37
C ALA A 46 22.40 -5.21 4.18
N PHE A 47 21.96 -6.41 4.61
CA PHE A 47 20.80 -6.54 5.51
C PHE A 47 21.04 -5.84 6.84
N ASP A 48 22.18 -6.11 7.50
CA ASP A 48 22.51 -5.51 8.79
C ASP A 48 22.70 -3.98 8.69
N ALA A 49 23.12 -3.49 7.52
CA ALA A 49 23.23 -2.06 7.22
C ALA A 49 21.89 -1.41 6.84
N GLY A 50 20.83 -2.19 6.61
CA GLY A 50 19.52 -1.70 6.18
C GLY A 50 19.46 -1.28 4.70
N THR A 51 20.46 -1.64 3.90
CA THR A 51 20.60 -1.22 2.48
C THR A 51 20.26 -2.34 1.49
N LEU A 52 19.84 -3.51 1.99
CA LEU A 52 19.51 -4.66 1.14
C LEU A 52 18.37 -4.36 0.16
N TRP A 53 17.46 -3.47 0.54
CA TRP A 53 16.24 -3.12 -0.22
C TRP A 53 16.40 -1.88 -1.10
N ASP A 54 17.61 -1.30 -1.20
CA ASP A 54 17.84 -0.05 -1.91
C ASP A 54 17.77 -0.19 -3.45
N ASP A 55 17.60 -1.41 -3.97
CA ASP A 55 17.51 -1.73 -5.39
C ASP A 55 18.64 -1.10 -6.23
N THR A 56 19.87 -1.32 -5.79
CA THR A 56 21.07 -0.75 -6.44
C THR A 56 21.54 -1.62 -7.61
N PRO A 57 22.25 -1.08 -8.60
CA PRO A 57 22.79 -1.89 -9.70
C PRO A 57 23.70 -3.05 -9.28
N ASP A 58 24.36 -2.95 -8.12
CA ASP A 58 25.24 -3.99 -7.57
C ASP A 58 24.49 -4.99 -6.67
N VAL A 59 23.37 -4.58 -6.08
CA VAL A 59 22.46 -5.40 -5.27
C VAL A 59 21.01 -5.12 -5.69
N PRO A 60 20.57 -5.58 -6.88
CA PRO A 60 19.22 -5.33 -7.35
C PRO A 60 18.22 -6.17 -6.58
N LEU A 61 17.05 -5.60 -6.27
CA LEU A 61 15.95 -6.34 -5.65
C LEU A 61 15.20 -7.12 -6.73
N LEU A 62 15.31 -8.45 -6.69
CA LEU A 62 14.77 -9.33 -7.73
C LEU A 62 13.38 -9.86 -7.38
N TYR A 63 13.10 -10.03 -6.09
CA TYR A 63 11.81 -10.49 -5.58
C TYR A 63 11.65 -9.99 -4.13
N ASP A 64 10.48 -9.46 -3.80
CA ASP A 64 10.09 -9.09 -2.45
C ASP A 64 8.57 -9.21 -2.36
N ASP A 65 8.10 -10.32 -1.79
CA ASP A 65 6.67 -10.54 -1.60
C ASP A 65 6.39 -11.50 -0.45
N TYR A 66 5.13 -11.54 -0.03
CA TYR A 66 4.60 -12.48 0.94
C TYR A 66 3.85 -13.61 0.21
N GLU A 67 4.31 -14.84 0.38
CA GLU A 67 3.67 -16.03 -0.17
C GLU A 67 2.80 -16.69 0.92
N GLU A 68 1.52 -16.96 0.61
CA GLU A 68 0.65 -17.73 1.50
C GLU A 68 1.19 -19.15 1.66
N LEU A 69 1.22 -19.66 2.89
CA LEU A 69 1.56 -21.07 3.09
C LEU A 69 0.41 -21.96 2.60
N ASP A 70 0.74 -22.97 1.80
CA ASP A 70 -0.22 -23.93 1.26
C ASP A 70 -0.98 -24.68 2.36
N GLY A 71 -2.23 -25.05 2.07
CA GLY A 71 -3.07 -25.88 2.94
C GLY A 71 -3.80 -25.12 4.06
N GLN A 72 -3.68 -23.79 4.10
CA GLN A 72 -4.44 -22.98 5.04
C GLN A 72 -5.91 -22.86 4.63
N THR A 73 -6.81 -22.92 5.61
CA THR A 73 -8.23 -22.61 5.40
C THR A 73 -8.54 -21.26 6.05
N LEU A 74 -9.02 -20.31 5.24
CA LEU A 74 -9.46 -19.01 5.72
C LEU A 74 -10.67 -19.17 6.67
N ARG A 75 -10.49 -18.77 7.93
CA ARG A 75 -11.55 -18.83 8.95
C ARG A 75 -11.81 -17.45 9.51
N PHE A 76 -13.07 -17.02 9.40
CA PHE A 76 -13.53 -15.77 9.98
C PHE A 76 -14.09 -16.01 11.38
N ASP A 77 -13.63 -15.21 12.33
CA ASP A 77 -14.22 -15.12 13.66
C ASP A 77 -14.96 -13.80 13.80
N ALA A 78 -16.15 -13.83 14.41
CA ALA A 78 -16.99 -12.68 14.64
C ALA A 78 -17.26 -12.51 16.12
N THR A 79 -16.81 -11.38 16.69
CA THR A 79 -16.99 -11.03 18.09
C THR A 79 -17.99 -9.86 18.21
N ALA A 80 -19.09 -10.06 18.93
CA ALA A 80 -20.07 -9.00 19.19
C ALA A 80 -19.47 -7.87 20.02
N VAL A 81 -19.78 -6.62 19.67
CA VAL A 81 -19.31 -5.42 20.36
C VAL A 81 -20.42 -4.39 20.56
N VAL A 82 -20.25 -3.52 21.55
CA VAL A 82 -21.16 -2.39 21.80
C VAL A 82 -20.80 -1.15 20.97
N ALA A 83 -19.54 -1.05 20.53
CA ALA A 83 -19.01 -0.01 19.67
C ALA A 83 -17.70 -0.49 19.01
N TRP A 84 -17.29 0.14 17.90
CA TRP A 84 -16.00 -0.15 17.27
C TRP A 84 -14.83 0.35 18.12
N PRO A 85 -13.72 -0.41 18.23
CA PRO A 85 -12.52 0.09 18.86
C PRO A 85 -11.91 1.24 18.03
N VAL A 86 -11.02 2.00 18.66
CA VAL A 86 -10.16 2.93 17.93
C VAL A 86 -9.33 2.12 16.93
N GLU A 87 -9.28 2.60 15.68
CA GLU A 87 -8.54 1.92 14.63
C GLU A 87 -7.05 1.79 14.95
N HIS A 88 -6.47 0.65 14.59
CA HIS A 88 -5.03 0.46 14.68
C HIS A 88 -4.30 1.28 13.61
N ALA A 89 -3.07 1.73 13.89
CA ALA A 89 -2.27 2.53 12.96
C ALA A 89 -2.03 1.84 11.60
N SER A 90 -2.08 0.50 11.55
CA SER A 90 -1.99 -0.27 10.30
C SER A 90 -3.15 0.04 9.35
N ALA A 91 -4.37 0.22 9.84
CA ALA A 91 -5.52 0.58 9.00
C ALA A 91 -5.30 1.94 8.32
N ARG A 92 -4.69 2.90 9.04
CA ARG A 92 -4.26 4.18 8.47
C ARG A 92 -3.19 3.98 7.40
N MET A 93 -2.17 3.17 7.68
CA MET A 93 -1.09 2.91 6.74
C MET A 93 -1.60 2.26 5.44
N SER A 94 -2.55 1.34 5.53
CA SER A 94 -3.22 0.74 4.35
C SER A 94 -3.92 1.80 3.50
N ARG A 95 -4.60 2.77 4.11
CA ARG A 95 -5.24 3.87 3.36
C ARG A 95 -4.21 4.78 2.69
N VAL A 96 -3.12 5.11 3.38
CA VAL A 96 -2.03 5.91 2.81
C VAL A 96 -1.39 5.21 1.62
N HIS A 97 -1.07 3.91 1.73
CA HIS A 97 -0.54 3.12 0.62
C HIS A 97 -1.48 3.11 -0.58
N ALA A 98 -2.77 2.85 -0.36
CA ALA A 98 -3.78 2.87 -1.42
C ALA A 98 -3.87 4.25 -2.11
N SER A 99 -3.82 5.33 -1.33
CA SER A 99 -3.82 6.69 -1.86
C SER A 99 -2.55 7.04 -2.63
N ALA A 100 -1.38 6.55 -2.21
CA ALA A 100 -0.11 6.81 -2.88
C ALA A 100 -0.12 6.30 -4.33
N HIS A 101 -0.61 5.08 -4.57
CA HIS A 101 -0.73 4.55 -5.93
C HIS A 101 -1.67 5.38 -6.82
N ARG A 102 -2.77 5.87 -6.26
CA ARG A 102 -3.70 6.76 -6.98
C ARG A 102 -3.08 8.12 -7.28
N LEU A 103 -2.31 8.67 -6.34
CA LEU A 103 -1.58 9.92 -6.53
C LEU A 103 -0.53 9.79 -7.64
N LEU A 104 0.22 8.67 -7.68
CA LEU A 104 1.17 8.37 -8.76
C LEU A 104 0.47 8.24 -10.12
N THR A 105 -0.74 7.67 -10.15
CA THR A 105 -1.55 7.58 -11.37
C THR A 105 -1.95 8.97 -11.86
N LEU A 106 -2.40 9.84 -10.95
CA LEU A 106 -2.70 11.23 -11.28
C LEU A 106 -1.46 12.00 -11.74
N ALA A 107 -0.30 11.79 -11.11
CA ALA A 107 0.96 12.42 -11.52
C ALA A 107 1.34 12.02 -12.96
N ARG A 108 1.22 10.74 -13.32
CA ARG A 108 1.42 10.25 -14.70
C ARG A 108 0.42 10.85 -15.68
N LEU A 109 -0.83 11.01 -15.25
CA LEU A 109 -1.84 11.68 -16.08
C LEU A 109 -1.47 13.14 -16.35
N VAL A 110 -1.03 13.87 -15.32
CA VAL A 110 -0.56 15.25 -15.48
C VAL A 110 0.64 15.30 -16.42
N ASP A 111 1.64 14.45 -16.20
CA ASP A 111 2.83 14.34 -17.06
C ASP A 111 2.47 14.09 -18.52
N SER A 112 1.53 13.17 -18.80
CA SER A 112 1.07 12.90 -20.17
C SER A 112 0.36 14.07 -20.86
N ARG A 113 -0.08 15.08 -20.09
CA ARG A 113 -0.74 16.30 -20.59
C ARG A 113 0.22 17.49 -20.65
N LEU A 114 1.41 17.40 -20.07
CA LEU A 114 2.41 18.45 -20.18
C LEU A 114 3.00 18.49 -21.59
N PRO A 115 3.45 19.65 -22.08
CA PRO A 115 4.26 19.73 -23.29
C PRO A 115 5.50 18.84 -23.18
N ALA A 116 5.99 18.31 -24.30
CA ALA A 116 7.20 17.49 -24.31
C ALA A 116 8.40 18.27 -23.73
N ALA A 117 9.29 17.57 -23.01
CA ALA A 117 10.43 18.19 -22.32
C ALA A 117 11.26 19.15 -23.21
N PRO A 118 11.62 18.81 -24.48
CA PRO A 118 12.38 19.71 -25.33
C PRO A 118 11.65 21.03 -25.67
N ALA A 119 10.31 21.02 -25.65
CA ALA A 119 9.53 22.23 -25.88
C ALA A 119 9.59 23.16 -24.66
N ILE A 120 9.61 22.60 -23.45
CA ILE A 120 9.68 23.36 -22.19
C ILE A 120 11.11 23.86 -21.93
N GLU A 121 12.14 23.09 -22.29
CA GLU A 121 13.55 23.47 -22.11
C GLU A 121 13.93 24.78 -22.82
N ALA A 122 13.24 25.10 -23.92
CA ALA A 122 13.44 26.36 -24.65
C ALA A 122 12.74 27.56 -23.99
N TRP A 123 11.93 27.35 -22.95
CA TRP A 123 11.19 28.41 -22.27
C TRP A 123 12.03 29.04 -21.16
N HIS A 124 11.63 30.24 -20.72
CA HIS A 124 12.23 30.88 -19.56
C HIS A 124 11.99 30.02 -18.29
N PRO A 125 12.95 29.87 -17.36
CA PRO A 125 12.80 29.00 -16.17
C PRO A 125 11.57 29.32 -15.30
N GLU A 126 11.18 30.59 -15.24
CA GLU A 126 10.01 31.06 -14.48
C GLU A 126 8.70 31.04 -15.30
N ALA A 127 8.70 30.45 -16.51
CA ALA A 127 7.49 30.34 -17.31
C ALA A 127 6.49 29.37 -16.65
N LEU A 128 5.27 29.85 -16.44
CA LEU A 128 4.19 29.01 -15.92
C LEU A 128 3.71 28.04 -17.01
N VAL A 129 3.60 26.76 -16.64
CA VAL A 129 3.05 25.71 -17.51
C VAL A 129 1.64 25.36 -17.03
N PRO A 130 0.57 25.85 -17.68
CA PRO A 130 -0.78 25.51 -17.28
C PRO A 130 -1.09 24.05 -17.66
N THR A 131 -1.76 23.33 -16.75
CA THR A 131 -2.35 22.01 -17.03
C THR A 131 -3.84 22.03 -16.70
N THR A 132 -4.64 21.33 -17.49
CA THR A 132 -6.09 21.26 -17.28
C THR A 132 -6.47 19.93 -16.63
N LEU A 133 -7.26 20.03 -15.57
CA LEU A 133 -7.85 18.92 -14.86
C LEU A 133 -9.38 19.07 -14.89
N THR A 134 -10.09 17.95 -14.98
CA THR A 134 -11.54 17.94 -14.80
C THR A 134 -11.89 18.24 -13.34
N ALA A 135 -13.10 18.74 -13.08
CA ALA A 135 -13.58 18.93 -11.72
C ALA A 135 -13.56 17.62 -10.90
N ARG A 136 -13.73 16.46 -11.56
CA ARG A 136 -13.60 15.13 -10.93
C ARG A 136 -12.16 14.87 -10.47
N GLU A 137 -11.18 15.07 -11.35
CA GLU A 137 -9.75 14.89 -11.05
C GLU A 137 -9.28 15.83 -9.93
N VAL A 138 -9.76 17.09 -9.91
CA VAL A 138 -9.43 18.04 -8.83
C VAL A 138 -10.02 17.58 -7.49
N ARG A 139 -11.26 17.07 -7.47
CA ARG A 139 -11.87 16.51 -6.25
C ARG A 139 -11.11 15.27 -5.77
N GLU A 140 -10.71 14.41 -6.68
CA GLU A 140 -9.92 13.22 -6.40
C GLU A 140 -8.56 13.58 -5.80
N LEU A 141 -7.82 14.53 -6.40
CA LEU A 141 -6.56 15.04 -5.87
C LEU A 141 -6.73 15.54 -4.42
N ARG A 142 -7.74 16.37 -4.17
CA ARG A 142 -7.99 16.92 -2.82
C ARG A 142 -8.31 15.82 -1.81
N ALA A 143 -9.10 14.82 -2.20
CA ALA A 143 -9.41 13.68 -1.35
C ALA A 143 -8.16 12.85 -1.03
N LEU A 144 -7.30 12.63 -2.03
CA LEU A 144 -6.02 11.91 -1.84
C LEU A 144 -5.08 12.68 -0.91
N LEU A 145 -4.91 13.99 -1.11
CA LEU A 145 -4.06 14.81 -0.23
C LEU A 145 -4.58 14.84 1.21
N ALA A 146 -5.91 14.90 1.40
CA ALA A 146 -6.50 14.84 2.73
C ALA A 146 -6.20 13.51 3.46
N THR A 147 -5.90 12.42 2.74
CA THR A 147 -5.47 11.15 3.36
C THR A 147 -4.02 11.18 3.87
N LEU A 148 -3.23 12.16 3.41
CA LEU A 148 -1.86 12.41 3.86
C LEU A 148 -1.82 13.42 5.02
N ASP A 149 -2.80 14.33 5.09
CA ASP A 149 -2.89 15.38 6.10
C ASP A 149 -3.52 14.91 7.43
N ARG A 150 -2.73 14.20 8.27
CA ARG A 150 -2.65 14.47 9.73
C ARG A 150 -1.62 13.62 10.46
N ARG A 151 -0.73 14.32 11.16
CA ARG A 151 0.05 13.87 12.31
C ARG A 151 -0.87 13.69 13.52
#